data_AF-A0A960DZ42-F1
#
_entry.id   AF-A0A960DZ42-F1
#
_cell.length_a   1.000
_cell.length_b   1.000
_cell.length_c   1.000
_cell.angle_alpha   90.00
_cell.angle_beta   90.00
_cell.angle_gamma   90.00
#
_symmetry.space_group_name_H-M   'P 1'
#
loop_
_entity.id
_entity.type
_entity.pdbx_description
1 polymer ?
#
loop_
_entity_poly.entity_id
_entity_poly.type
_entity_poly.pdbx_seq_one_letter_code
_entity_poly.pdbx_strand_id
1 'polypeptide(L)'
;GAEHIDLNFGCPVRKVTRHGGGSALPWRRTLFANVVAGAVEGARDVPVTVKLRMGIDDDHLTYLDAGPIAAASGAAAVALHARTAEQAYSGRADWSAIARLKEAVTDVPVLGNGDIWVAADALRMVDETGCDGVVVGRGCLGRPWLFGDLAAAFRGEAVDSAPPMAVVRDALRDHARRLCEWYGDHVGIRDIRKHVGWYLQGYPVGPAVRRRLVQADTLDAFEAILDELDPSVALPGDAIGLPRGHQHGPRPVTVPDGFWADRDSPELLGVGADSYTSGG
;
A
#
# COMPACT_ATOMS: atom_id res chain seq x y z
N GLY A 1 21.46 -9.93 -2.14
CA GLY A 1 20.59 -9.83 -0.96
C GLY A 1 19.50 -8.82 -1.27
N ALA A 2 18.73 -8.38 -0.27
CA ALA A 2 17.85 -7.23 -0.46
C ALA A 2 18.68 -5.95 -0.64
N GLU A 3 18.24 -5.05 -1.53
CA GLU A 3 18.88 -3.73 -1.75
C GLU A 3 18.32 -2.65 -0.82
N HIS A 4 17.25 -2.98 -0.10
CA HIS A 4 16.50 -2.10 0.79
C HIS A 4 15.67 -2.92 1.77
N ILE A 5 15.48 -2.41 2.98
CA ILE A 5 14.63 -3.02 4.02
C ILE A 5 13.58 -2.01 4.45
N ASP A 6 12.29 -2.35 4.38
CA ASP A 6 11.19 -1.53 4.91
C ASP A 6 10.61 -2.16 6.17
N LEU A 7 10.47 -1.37 7.23
CA LEU A 7 9.83 -1.77 8.47
C LEU A 7 8.36 -1.35 8.47
N ASN A 8 7.48 -2.34 8.55
CA ASN A 8 6.03 -2.12 8.50
C ASN A 8 5.45 -1.83 9.88
N PHE A 9 5.16 -0.57 10.12
CA PHE A 9 4.45 -0.08 11.31
C PHE A 9 3.09 0.53 10.96
N GLY A 10 2.46 0.02 9.89
CA GLY A 10 1.16 0.49 9.39
C GLY A 10 0.10 -0.59 9.31
N CYS A 11 0.44 -1.86 9.56
CA CYS A 11 -0.49 -2.99 9.46
C CYS A 11 -1.52 -3.00 10.60
N PRO A 12 -2.83 -2.86 10.33
CA PRO A 12 -3.88 -2.85 11.36
C PRO A 12 -4.45 -4.24 11.65
N VAL A 13 -3.85 -5.32 11.11
CA VAL A 13 -4.44 -6.66 11.21
C VAL A 13 -4.35 -7.16 12.64
N ARG A 14 -5.49 -7.58 13.21
CA ARG A 14 -5.59 -8.03 14.60
C ARG A 14 -4.55 -9.08 15.01
N LYS A 15 -4.15 -9.99 14.11
CA LYS A 15 -3.13 -11.01 14.40
C LYS A 15 -1.76 -10.42 14.74
N VAL A 16 -1.48 -9.20 14.28
CA VAL A 16 -0.27 -8.42 14.49
C VAL A 16 -0.46 -7.50 15.71
N THR A 17 -1.48 -6.65 15.68
CA THR A 17 -1.68 -5.61 16.70
C THR A 17 -1.97 -6.17 18.08
N ARG A 18 -2.63 -7.34 18.20
CA ARG A 18 -2.92 -7.98 19.51
C ARG A 18 -1.65 -8.42 20.25
N HIS A 19 -0.52 -8.49 19.55
CA HIS A 19 0.81 -8.75 20.11
C HIS A 19 1.66 -7.46 20.19
N GLY A 20 1.06 -6.31 19.87
CA GLY A 20 1.67 -4.99 19.92
C GLY A 20 2.58 -4.64 18.74
N GLY A 21 2.61 -5.46 17.69
CA GLY A 21 3.32 -5.19 16.44
C GLY A 21 2.53 -4.30 15.46
N GLY A 22 3.10 -4.08 14.28
CA GLY A 22 2.46 -3.31 13.20
C GLY A 22 2.12 -1.88 13.62
N SER A 23 0.89 -1.44 13.36
CA SER A 23 0.48 -0.05 13.67
C SER A 23 0.32 0.26 15.15
N ALA A 24 0.35 -0.75 16.03
CA ALA A 24 0.33 -0.53 17.47
C ALA A 24 1.71 -0.12 17.99
N LEU A 25 2.78 -0.75 17.49
CA LEU A 25 4.14 -0.61 18.03
C LEU A 25 4.64 0.84 18.20
N PRO A 26 4.37 1.79 17.26
CA PRO A 26 4.79 3.18 17.42
C PRO A 26 4.26 3.90 18.67
N TRP A 27 3.23 3.36 19.33
CA TRP A 27 2.77 3.88 20.62
C TRP A 27 3.84 3.73 21.73
N ARG A 28 4.63 2.65 21.67
CA ARG A 28 5.73 2.30 22.59
C ARG A 28 7.04 2.91 22.09
N ARG A 29 7.27 4.19 22.38
CA ARG A 29 8.34 5.03 21.81
C ARG A 29 9.74 4.41 21.96
N THR A 30 10.11 4.00 23.17
CA THR A 30 11.44 3.41 23.44
C THR A 30 11.62 2.09 22.70
N LEU A 31 10.60 1.21 22.72
CA LEU A 31 10.65 -0.07 22.01
C LEU A 31 10.74 0.15 20.50
N PHE A 32 9.93 1.06 19.95
CA PHE A 32 9.97 1.45 18.55
C PHE A 32 11.36 1.96 18.14
N ALA A 33 11.96 2.86 18.93
CA ALA A 33 13.31 3.37 18.68
C ALA A 33 14.35 2.24 18.66
N ASN A 34 14.28 1.32 19.63
CA ASN A 34 15.19 0.17 19.71
C ASN A 34 15.05 -0.78 18.51
N VAL A 35 13.82 -1.03 18.06
CA VAL A 35 13.56 -1.88 16.88
C VAL A 35 14.12 -1.24 15.61
N VAL A 36 13.88 0.06 15.39
CA VAL A 36 14.40 0.77 14.21
C VAL A 36 15.93 0.82 14.24
N ALA A 37 16.53 1.19 15.37
CA ALA A 37 17.98 1.28 15.52
C ALA A 37 18.65 -0.10 15.34
N GLY A 38 18.09 -1.16 15.93
CA GLY A 38 18.60 -2.52 15.77
C GLY A 38 18.51 -3.02 14.33
N ALA A 39 17.44 -2.69 13.60
CA ALA A 39 17.31 -3.00 12.18
C ALA A 39 18.34 -2.24 11.33
N VAL A 40 18.56 -0.95 11.59
CA VAL A 40 19.58 -0.13 10.92
C VAL A 40 20.97 -0.70 11.16
N GLU A 41 21.32 -1.01 12.41
CA GLU A 41 22.62 -1.61 12.76
C GLU A 41 22.82 -2.97 12.06
N GLY A 42 21.80 -3.82 12.07
CA GLY A 42 21.84 -5.13 11.44
C GLY A 42 21.91 -5.08 9.91
N ALA A 43 21.30 -4.07 9.29
CA ALA A 43 21.27 -3.87 7.85
C ALA A 43 22.61 -3.36 7.26
N ARG A 44 23.47 -2.77 8.11
CA ARG A 44 24.76 -2.18 7.72
C ARG A 44 24.57 -1.10 6.64
N ASP A 45 25.06 -1.36 5.43
CA ASP A 45 25.00 -0.41 4.31
C ASP A 45 23.67 -0.47 3.54
N VAL A 46 22.79 -1.43 3.87
CA VAL A 46 21.47 -1.52 3.23
C VAL A 46 20.53 -0.51 3.89
N PRO A 47 19.94 0.43 3.12
CA PRO A 47 19.06 1.45 3.69
C PRO A 47 17.81 0.82 4.31
N VAL A 48 17.47 1.29 5.51
CA VAL A 48 16.24 0.91 6.22
C VAL A 48 15.25 2.05 6.14
N THR A 49 14.01 1.81 5.70
CA THR A 49 12.92 2.80 5.76
C THR A 49 11.83 2.34 6.71
N VAL A 50 10.95 3.27 7.09
CA VAL A 50 9.79 2.95 7.92
C VAL A 50 8.50 3.37 7.24
N LYS A 51 7.46 2.54 7.39
CA LYS A 51 6.12 2.87 6.93
C LYS A 51 5.13 2.90 8.10
N LEU A 52 4.54 4.07 8.33
CA LEU A 52 3.64 4.38 9.43
C LEU A 52 2.17 4.52 8.97
N ARG A 53 1.28 4.49 9.96
CA ARG A 53 -0.05 5.12 9.94
C ARG A 53 -0.05 6.34 10.87
N MET A 54 -1.11 7.16 10.84
CA MET A 54 -1.22 8.31 11.75
C MET A 54 -1.21 7.90 13.23
N GLY A 55 -1.71 6.71 13.54
CA GLY A 55 -1.85 6.22 14.90
C GLY A 55 -2.69 4.96 14.94
N ILE A 56 -3.08 4.58 16.15
CA ILE A 56 -3.98 3.45 16.38
C ILE A 56 -5.41 3.85 16.08
N ASP A 57 -5.86 4.95 16.68
CA ASP A 57 -7.15 5.62 16.50
C ASP A 57 -6.93 7.14 16.69
N ASP A 58 -8.02 7.92 16.72
CA ASP A 58 -7.95 9.39 16.80
C ASP A 58 -7.48 9.90 18.18
N ASP A 59 -7.62 9.10 19.24
CA ASP A 59 -7.13 9.43 20.60
C ASP A 59 -5.66 9.01 20.81
N HIS A 60 -5.17 8.10 19.99
CA HIS A 60 -3.82 7.51 20.08
C HIS A 60 -3.01 7.73 18.79
N LEU A 61 -2.85 9.00 18.40
CA LEU A 61 -1.96 9.40 17.31
C LEU A 61 -0.49 9.23 17.69
N THR A 62 0.33 8.72 16.76
CA THR A 62 1.74 8.38 17.02
C THR A 62 2.71 8.98 16.01
N TYR A 63 2.26 9.36 14.82
CA TYR A 63 3.14 9.72 13.71
C TYR A 63 4.09 10.90 13.97
N LEU A 64 3.69 11.88 14.79
CA LEU A 64 4.53 13.03 15.15
C LEU A 64 5.60 12.70 16.18
N ASP A 65 5.44 11.61 16.94
CA ASP A 65 6.53 11.06 17.76
C ASP A 65 7.37 10.09 16.92
N ALA A 66 6.71 9.16 16.22
CA ALA A 66 7.34 8.04 15.54
C ALA A 66 8.17 8.44 14.32
N GLY A 67 7.74 9.46 13.56
CA GLY A 67 8.50 9.97 12.43
C GLY A 67 9.88 10.51 12.83
N PRO A 68 9.95 11.49 13.73
CA PRO A 68 11.22 12.00 14.25
C PRO A 68 12.07 10.92 14.92
N ILE A 69 11.47 10.01 15.69
CA ILE A 69 12.21 8.89 16.29
C ILE A 69 12.85 8.02 15.20
N ALA A 70 12.10 7.66 14.16
CA ALA A 70 12.64 6.81 13.09
C ALA A 70 13.82 7.48 12.36
N ALA A 71 13.69 8.76 12.03
CA ALA A 71 14.77 9.53 11.42
C ALA A 71 16.01 9.58 12.32
N ALA A 72 15.83 9.90 13.62
CA ALA A 72 16.91 9.93 14.61
C ALA A 72 17.56 8.55 14.84
N SER A 73 16.80 7.47 14.67
CA SER A 73 17.28 6.09 14.72
C SER A 73 17.99 5.62 13.43
N GLY A 74 18.13 6.49 12.43
CA GLY A 74 18.88 6.20 11.20
C GLY A 74 18.05 5.65 10.05
N ALA A 75 16.71 5.71 10.10
CA ALA A 75 15.88 5.38 8.95
C ALA A 75 16.15 6.34 7.78
N ALA A 76 16.33 5.79 6.58
CA ALA A 76 16.65 6.54 5.37
C ALA A 76 15.44 7.29 4.77
N ALA A 77 14.22 6.92 5.12
CA ALA A 77 12.98 7.61 4.74
C ALA A 77 11.80 7.18 5.63
N VAL A 78 10.77 8.03 5.70
CA VAL A 78 9.53 7.79 6.45
C VAL A 78 8.33 7.90 5.52
N ALA A 79 7.56 6.82 5.36
CA ALA A 79 6.29 6.85 4.61
C ALA A 79 5.09 6.90 5.56
N LEU A 80 4.14 7.80 5.34
CA LEU A 80 2.94 7.93 6.18
C LEU A 80 1.67 7.61 5.40
N HIS A 81 0.97 6.55 5.80
CA HIS A 81 -0.43 6.38 5.43
C HIS A 81 -1.28 7.32 6.28
N ALA A 82 -1.89 8.31 5.63
CA ALA A 82 -2.77 9.34 6.21
C ALA A 82 -4.13 8.80 6.71
N ARG A 83 -4.12 7.68 7.43
CA ARG A 83 -5.25 7.11 8.18
C ARG A 83 -4.75 6.52 9.49
N THR A 84 -5.61 6.48 10.50
CA THR A 84 -5.37 5.67 11.71
C THR A 84 -5.56 4.19 11.39
N ALA A 85 -5.07 3.29 12.26
CA ALA A 85 -5.25 1.87 12.09
C ALA A 85 -6.72 1.45 12.17
N GLU A 86 -7.49 2.06 13.08
CA GLU A 86 -8.92 1.83 13.25
C GLU A 86 -9.72 2.13 11.99
N GLN A 87 -9.42 3.26 11.33
CA GLN A 87 -10.07 3.63 10.07
C GLN A 87 -9.86 2.58 8.97
N ALA A 88 -8.80 1.76 9.05
CA ALA A 88 -8.43 0.77 8.05
C ALA A 88 -8.39 1.38 6.63
N TYR A 89 -9.46 1.19 5.85
CA TYR A 89 -9.62 1.72 4.50
C TYR A 89 -10.88 2.57 4.29
N SER A 90 -11.65 2.83 5.35
CA SER A 90 -12.83 3.70 5.30
C SER A 90 -12.45 5.18 5.34
N GLY A 91 -13.44 6.04 5.12
CA GLY A 91 -13.24 7.50 5.12
C GLY A 91 -12.28 7.97 4.02
N ARG A 92 -11.79 9.20 4.17
CA ARG A 92 -10.77 9.80 3.31
C ARG A 92 -9.45 9.87 4.05
N ALA A 93 -8.34 9.70 3.34
CA ALA A 93 -7.03 9.96 3.90
C ALA A 93 -6.89 11.44 4.29
N ASP A 94 -6.46 11.74 5.51
CA ASP A 94 -6.20 13.11 5.97
C ASP A 94 -4.78 13.55 5.58
N TRP A 95 -4.66 14.11 4.38
CA TRP A 95 -3.36 14.54 3.85
C TRP A 95 -2.71 15.67 4.67
N SER A 96 -3.47 16.39 5.50
CA SER A 96 -2.87 17.38 6.41
C SER A 96 -1.91 16.75 7.43
N ALA A 97 -2.10 15.48 7.79
CA ALA A 97 -1.16 14.75 8.62
C ALA A 97 0.20 14.52 7.93
N ILE A 98 0.21 14.36 6.60
CA ILE A 98 1.45 14.23 5.83
C ILE A 98 2.21 15.56 5.85
N ALA A 99 1.51 16.68 5.66
CA ALA A 99 2.12 18.01 5.73
C ALA A 99 2.77 18.27 7.11
N ARG A 100 2.04 18.00 8.20
CA ARG A 100 2.59 18.12 9.56
C ARG A 100 3.78 17.21 9.80
N LEU A 101 3.77 15.99 9.25
CA LEU A 101 4.92 15.09 9.36
C LEU A 101 6.13 15.63 8.59
N LYS A 102 5.92 16.17 7.38
CA LYS A 102 6.97 16.77 6.56
C LYS A 102 7.61 17.97 7.25
N GLU A 103 6.83 18.76 7.99
CA GLU A 103 7.36 19.84 8.83
C GLU A 103 8.21 19.32 10.01
N ALA A 104 7.81 18.20 10.61
CA ALA A 104 8.49 17.62 11.77
C ALA A 104 9.74 16.79 11.42
N VAL A 105 9.83 16.24 10.20
CA VAL A 105 10.93 15.38 9.73
C VAL A 105 11.57 16.03 8.51
N THR A 106 12.70 16.69 8.72
CA THR A 106 13.40 17.47 7.69
C THR A 106 14.72 16.83 7.22
N ASP A 107 15.29 15.93 8.02
CA ASP A 107 16.60 15.32 7.74
C ASP A 107 16.54 14.18 6.72
N VAL A 108 15.36 13.57 6.51
CA VAL A 108 15.16 12.45 5.59
C VAL A 108 13.86 12.62 4.78
N PRO A 109 13.74 11.98 3.60
CA PRO A 109 12.53 12.05 2.80
C PRO A 109 11.28 11.55 3.55
N VAL A 110 10.18 12.28 3.41
CA VAL A 110 8.85 11.92 3.87
C VAL A 110 7.98 11.62 2.66
N LEU A 111 7.43 10.40 2.59
CA LEU A 111 6.60 9.93 1.49
C LEU A 111 5.12 9.89 1.90
N GLY A 112 4.26 10.55 1.13
CA GLY A 112 2.82 10.56 1.36
C GLY A 112 2.12 9.29 0.86
N ASN A 113 1.14 8.79 1.61
CA ASN A 113 0.36 7.61 1.20
C ASN A 113 -1.12 7.73 1.57
N GLY A 114 -1.98 7.41 0.60
CA GLY A 114 -3.42 7.30 0.80
C GLY A 114 -4.21 7.98 -0.31
N ASP A 115 -5.17 7.24 -0.87
CA ASP A 115 -6.14 7.76 -1.85
C ASP A 115 -5.54 8.38 -3.13
N ILE A 116 -4.42 7.81 -3.58
CA ILE A 116 -3.84 8.07 -4.91
C ILE A 116 -4.41 7.04 -5.89
N TRP A 117 -5.30 7.49 -6.76
CA TRP A 117 -5.99 6.64 -7.72
C TRP A 117 -5.53 6.92 -9.15
N VAL A 118 -5.12 8.15 -9.46
CA VAL A 118 -4.52 8.54 -10.74
C VAL A 118 -3.27 9.39 -10.52
N ALA A 119 -2.47 9.61 -11.57
CA ALA A 119 -1.24 10.40 -11.47
C ALA A 119 -1.50 11.84 -10.98
N ALA A 120 -2.63 12.43 -11.35
CA ALA A 120 -3.04 13.75 -10.86
C ALA A 120 -3.23 13.80 -9.33
N ASP A 121 -3.64 12.69 -8.69
CA ASP A 121 -3.74 12.64 -7.22
C ASP A 121 -2.36 12.69 -6.56
N ALA A 122 -1.34 12.08 -7.18
CA ALA A 122 0.02 12.11 -6.66
C ALA A 122 0.63 13.51 -6.74
N LEU A 123 0.46 14.19 -7.88
CA LEU A 123 0.89 15.58 -8.04
C LEU A 123 0.21 16.49 -7.03
N ARG A 124 -1.11 16.34 -6.86
CA ARG A 124 -1.88 17.10 -5.86
C ARG A 124 -1.41 16.83 -4.44
N MET A 125 -1.13 15.58 -4.07
CA MET A 125 -0.60 15.26 -2.74
C MET A 125 0.74 15.94 -2.49
N VAL A 126 1.66 15.90 -3.45
CA VAL A 126 2.97 16.57 -3.32
C VAL A 126 2.80 18.08 -3.20
N ASP A 127 1.95 18.68 -4.03
CA ASP A 127 1.65 20.13 -3.99
C ASP A 127 1.03 20.57 -2.66
N GLU A 128 0.01 19.85 -2.18
CA GLU A 128 -0.72 20.20 -0.95
C GLU A 128 0.08 19.96 0.33
N THR A 129 1.00 18.97 0.33
CA THR A 129 1.66 18.51 1.57
C THR A 129 3.16 18.79 1.62
N GLY A 130 3.79 19.10 0.50
CA GLY A 130 5.24 19.27 0.40
C GLY A 130 6.03 17.97 0.60
N CYS A 131 5.40 16.80 0.61
CA CYS A 131 6.09 15.52 0.74
C CYS A 131 7.04 15.26 -0.45
N ASP A 132 8.11 14.49 -0.22
CA ASP A 132 9.17 14.30 -1.22
C ASP A 132 8.81 13.28 -2.32
N GLY A 133 7.65 12.63 -2.16
CA GLY A 133 7.16 11.62 -3.08
C GLY A 133 5.96 10.89 -2.51
N VAL A 134 5.47 9.91 -3.27
CA VAL A 134 4.26 9.19 -2.91
C VAL A 134 4.45 7.68 -2.89
N VAL A 135 3.72 7.01 -2.02
CA VAL A 135 3.56 5.55 -2.03
C VAL A 135 2.16 5.22 -2.51
N VAL A 136 2.06 4.32 -3.49
CA VAL A 136 0.77 3.88 -4.07
C VAL A 136 0.51 2.42 -3.72
N GLY A 137 -0.66 2.16 -3.14
CA GLY A 137 -1.11 0.81 -2.81
C GLY A 137 -2.27 0.38 -3.72
N ARG A 138 -3.50 0.52 -3.22
CA ARG A 138 -4.71 0.04 -3.93
C ARG A 138 -4.89 0.63 -5.34
N GLY A 139 -4.40 1.84 -5.61
CA GLY A 139 -4.54 2.50 -6.92
C GLY A 139 -3.91 1.73 -8.09
N CYS A 140 -2.85 0.94 -7.85
CA CYS A 140 -2.17 0.15 -8.88
C CYS A 140 -2.76 -1.24 -9.10
N LEU A 141 -3.75 -1.67 -8.30
CA LEU A 141 -4.39 -2.98 -8.46
C LEU A 141 -5.06 -3.08 -9.83
N GLY A 142 -4.56 -4.00 -10.67
CA GLY A 142 -5.02 -4.18 -12.05
C GLY A 142 -4.67 -3.02 -12.99
N ARG A 143 -3.71 -2.17 -12.62
CA ARG A 143 -3.26 -1.00 -13.39
C ARG A 143 -1.74 -0.87 -13.33
N PRO A 144 -0.97 -1.83 -13.87
CA PRO A 144 0.49 -1.77 -13.83
C PRO A 144 1.05 -0.53 -14.54
N TRP A 145 0.35 -0.01 -15.55
CA TRP A 145 0.72 1.23 -16.26
C TRP A 145 0.67 2.49 -15.38
N LEU A 146 -0.01 2.46 -14.22
CA LEU A 146 -0.09 3.62 -13.33
C LEU A 146 1.29 4.12 -12.89
N PHE A 147 2.30 3.24 -12.79
CA PHE A 147 3.67 3.67 -12.48
C PHE A 147 4.32 4.45 -13.62
N GLY A 148 4.03 4.08 -14.88
CA GLY A 148 4.42 4.86 -16.05
C GLY A 148 3.72 6.22 -16.08
N ASP A 149 2.41 6.23 -15.81
CA ASP A 149 1.60 7.44 -15.67
C ASP A 149 2.17 8.38 -14.60
N LEU A 150 2.50 7.86 -13.42
CA LEU A 150 3.12 8.63 -12.33
C LEU A 150 4.46 9.23 -12.77
N ALA A 151 5.33 8.42 -13.36
CA ALA A 151 6.65 8.89 -13.81
C ALA A 151 6.55 9.98 -14.89
N ALA A 152 5.62 9.82 -15.85
CA ALA A 152 5.35 10.82 -16.88
C ALA A 152 4.81 12.12 -16.29
N ALA A 153 3.82 12.03 -15.39
CA ALA A 153 3.25 13.19 -14.71
C ALA A 153 4.31 13.99 -13.92
N PHE A 154 5.19 13.31 -13.18
CA PHE A 154 6.29 13.97 -12.45
C PHE A 154 7.36 14.58 -13.36
N ARG A 155 7.45 14.17 -14.64
CA ARG A 155 8.26 14.84 -15.68
C ARG A 155 7.55 16.01 -16.36
N GLY A 156 6.30 16.30 -15.98
CA GLY A 156 5.47 17.34 -16.60
C GLY A 156 4.85 16.91 -17.93
N GLU A 157 4.84 15.62 -18.25
CA GLU A 157 4.20 15.08 -19.45
C GLU A 157 2.69 14.93 -19.25
N ALA A 158 1.92 15.09 -20.33
CA ALA A 158 0.48 14.82 -20.31
C ALA A 158 0.22 13.31 -20.20
N VAL A 159 -0.70 12.93 -19.32
CA VAL A 159 -1.02 11.54 -19.03
C VAL A 159 -2.51 11.27 -19.26
N ASP A 160 -2.79 10.23 -20.03
CA ASP A 160 -4.15 9.72 -20.19
C ASP A 160 -4.46 8.70 -19.07
N SER A 161 -5.33 9.10 -18.14
CA SER A 161 -5.76 8.22 -17.03
C SER A 161 -6.81 7.19 -17.43
N ALA A 162 -7.24 7.16 -18.69
CA ALA A 162 -8.30 6.32 -19.24
C ALA A 162 -7.80 5.47 -20.42
N PRO A 163 -6.84 4.55 -20.21
CA PRO A 163 -6.26 3.78 -21.30
C PRO A 163 -7.34 2.97 -22.04
N PRO A 164 -7.17 2.73 -23.34
CA PRO A 164 -8.09 1.90 -24.09
C PRO A 164 -7.99 0.43 -23.65
N MET A 165 -9.05 -0.34 -23.93
CA MET A 165 -9.12 -1.78 -23.63
C MET A 165 -7.97 -2.58 -24.27
N ALA A 166 -7.35 -2.09 -25.36
CA ALA A 166 -6.12 -2.65 -25.90
C ALA A 166 -4.99 -2.73 -24.85
N VAL A 167 -4.70 -1.63 -24.14
CA VAL A 167 -3.66 -1.62 -23.10
C VAL A 167 -4.02 -2.56 -21.95
N VAL A 168 -5.30 -2.60 -21.58
CA VAL A 168 -5.79 -3.45 -20.48
C VAL A 168 -5.66 -4.93 -20.81
N ARG A 169 -6.07 -5.35 -22.03
CA ARG A 169 -6.00 -6.75 -22.45
C ARG A 169 -4.55 -7.23 -22.51
N ASP A 170 -3.65 -6.39 -23.02
CA ASP A 170 -2.26 -6.77 -23.24
C ASP A 170 -1.55 -6.96 -21.91
N ALA A 171 -1.77 -6.03 -20.96
CA ALA A 171 -1.26 -6.15 -19.61
C ALA A 171 -1.86 -7.35 -18.85
N LEU A 172 -3.17 -7.60 -18.98
CA LEU A 172 -3.81 -8.75 -18.34
C LEU A 172 -3.32 -10.09 -18.93
N ARG A 173 -3.09 -10.14 -20.24
CA ARG A 173 -2.52 -11.29 -20.94
C ARG A 173 -1.08 -11.56 -20.51
N ASP A 174 -0.23 -10.52 -20.51
CA ASP A 174 1.17 -10.63 -20.07
C ASP A 174 1.23 -11.11 -18.60
N HIS A 175 0.37 -10.58 -17.73
CA HIS A 175 0.29 -11.02 -16.34
C HIS A 175 -0.13 -12.49 -16.21
N ALA A 176 -1.12 -12.94 -16.98
CA ALA A 176 -1.54 -14.35 -16.99
C ALA A 176 -0.39 -15.28 -17.44
N ARG A 177 0.30 -14.92 -18.53
CA ARG A 177 1.45 -15.67 -19.06
C ARG A 177 2.56 -15.81 -18.03
N ARG A 178 2.94 -14.71 -17.37
CA ARG A 178 3.99 -14.70 -16.33
C ARG A 178 3.62 -15.55 -15.12
N LEU A 179 2.36 -15.54 -14.70
CA LEU A 179 1.89 -16.41 -13.62
C LEU A 179 1.97 -17.89 -14.01
N CYS A 180 1.62 -18.23 -15.25
CA CYS A 180 1.76 -19.59 -15.78
C CYS A 180 3.23 -20.01 -15.91
N GLU A 181 4.11 -19.11 -16.38
CA GLU A 181 5.56 -19.35 -16.43
C GLU A 181 6.14 -19.63 -15.04
N TRP A 182 5.71 -18.88 -14.03
CA TRP A 182 6.26 -18.97 -12.68
C TRP A 182 5.69 -20.13 -11.85
N TYR A 183 4.38 -20.34 -11.88
CA TYR A 183 3.69 -21.32 -11.04
C TYR A 183 3.26 -22.60 -11.79
N GLY A 184 3.48 -22.65 -13.10
CA GLY A 184 2.88 -23.64 -14.00
C GLY A 184 1.44 -23.30 -14.36
N ASP A 185 1.02 -23.71 -15.56
CA ASP A 185 -0.26 -23.32 -16.18
C ASP A 185 -1.47 -23.47 -15.27
N HIS A 186 -1.60 -24.63 -14.62
CA HIS A 186 -2.74 -24.96 -13.77
C HIS A 186 -2.87 -24.04 -12.54
N VAL A 187 -1.76 -23.62 -11.94
CA VAL A 187 -1.77 -22.70 -10.79
C VAL A 187 -1.87 -21.26 -11.27
N GLY A 188 -1.09 -20.88 -12.29
CA GLY A 188 -1.06 -19.52 -12.83
C GLY A 188 -2.43 -19.04 -13.31
N ILE A 189 -3.16 -19.89 -14.04
CA ILE A 189 -4.50 -19.54 -14.55
C ILE A 189 -5.54 -19.40 -13.44
N ARG A 190 -5.33 -20.04 -12.29
CA ARG A 190 -6.18 -19.87 -11.12
C ARG A 190 -5.82 -18.62 -10.34
N ASP A 191 -4.53 -18.29 -10.27
CA ASP A 191 -4.06 -17.11 -9.56
C ASP A 191 -4.52 -15.81 -10.23
N ILE A 192 -4.51 -15.75 -11.58
CA ILE A 192 -4.94 -14.54 -12.31
C ILE A 192 -6.41 -14.15 -12.04
N ARG A 193 -7.25 -15.12 -11.64
CA ARG A 193 -8.70 -14.92 -11.40
C ARG A 193 -8.99 -13.80 -10.40
N LYS A 194 -8.14 -13.65 -9.37
CA LYS A 194 -8.31 -12.59 -8.33
C LYS A 194 -8.02 -11.18 -8.87
N HIS A 195 -7.31 -11.08 -10.00
CA HIS A 195 -6.92 -9.81 -10.61
C HIS A 195 -7.90 -9.33 -11.69
N VAL A 196 -8.65 -10.23 -12.34
CA VAL A 196 -9.58 -9.91 -13.44
C VAL A 196 -10.56 -8.78 -13.06
N GLY A 197 -11.11 -8.85 -11.84
CA GLY A 197 -12.02 -7.83 -11.32
C GLY A 197 -11.38 -6.44 -11.29
N TRP A 198 -10.10 -6.36 -10.92
CA TRP A 198 -9.36 -5.10 -10.89
C TRP A 198 -9.09 -4.59 -12.30
N TYR A 199 -8.49 -5.38 -13.21
CA TYR A 199 -8.20 -4.91 -14.57
C TYR A 199 -9.42 -4.35 -15.30
N LEU A 200 -10.57 -5.00 -15.14
CA LEU A 200 -11.78 -4.64 -15.88
C LEU A 200 -12.69 -3.65 -15.14
N GLN A 201 -12.38 -3.24 -13.91
CA GLN A 201 -13.24 -2.31 -13.15
C GLN A 201 -13.46 -1.00 -13.92
N GLY A 202 -14.72 -0.57 -14.04
CA GLY A 202 -15.12 0.62 -14.77
C GLY A 202 -15.44 0.38 -16.26
N TYR A 203 -14.85 -0.63 -16.88
CA TYR A 203 -15.10 -0.91 -18.30
C TYR A 203 -16.44 -1.61 -18.56
N PRO A 204 -17.12 -1.28 -19.67
CA PRO A 204 -18.43 -1.84 -20.05
C PRO A 204 -18.35 -3.24 -20.68
N VAL A 205 -17.61 -4.16 -20.06
CA VAL A 205 -17.42 -5.55 -20.56
C VAL A 205 -18.57 -6.50 -20.22
N GLY A 206 -19.45 -6.11 -19.29
CA GLY A 206 -20.55 -6.94 -18.78
C GLY A 206 -20.13 -8.09 -17.84
N PRO A 207 -21.07 -8.63 -17.04
CA PRO A 207 -20.78 -9.68 -16.06
C PRO A 207 -20.49 -11.05 -16.67
N ALA A 208 -21.01 -11.34 -17.86
CA ALA A 208 -20.82 -12.63 -18.53
C ALA A 208 -19.35 -12.87 -18.92
N VAL A 209 -18.69 -11.87 -19.52
CA VAL A 209 -17.27 -11.97 -19.91
C VAL A 209 -16.37 -12.13 -18.68
N ARG A 210 -16.63 -11.35 -17.62
CA ARG A 210 -15.89 -11.47 -16.34
C ARG A 210 -15.99 -12.88 -15.77
N ARG A 211 -17.18 -13.47 -15.78
CA ARG A 211 -17.42 -14.84 -15.30
C ARG A 211 -16.60 -15.84 -16.11
N ARG A 212 -16.62 -15.74 -17.44
CA ARG A 212 -15.86 -16.62 -18.34
C ARG A 212 -14.35 -16.51 -18.10
N LEU A 213 -13.80 -15.30 -17.95
CA LEU A 213 -12.38 -15.10 -17.62
C LEU A 213 -12.00 -15.74 -16.28
N VAL A 214 -12.85 -15.59 -15.26
CA VAL A 214 -12.63 -16.20 -13.94
C VAL A 214 -12.79 -17.73 -13.97
N GLN A 215 -13.56 -18.27 -14.91
CA GLN A 215 -13.80 -19.71 -15.07
C GLN A 215 -12.87 -20.37 -16.09
N ALA A 216 -12.02 -19.62 -16.78
CA ALA A 216 -11.07 -20.20 -17.74
C ALA A 216 -10.11 -21.16 -17.03
N ASP A 217 -9.98 -22.37 -17.59
CA ASP A 217 -9.16 -23.44 -17.01
C ASP A 217 -7.83 -23.65 -17.74
N THR A 218 -7.61 -22.97 -18.87
CA THR A 218 -6.34 -22.93 -19.60
C THR A 218 -5.98 -21.50 -20.00
N LEU A 219 -4.68 -21.26 -20.20
CA LEU A 219 -4.19 -19.98 -20.70
C LEU A 219 -4.80 -19.64 -22.07
N ASP A 220 -4.83 -20.60 -22.99
CA ASP A 220 -5.41 -20.42 -24.32
C ASP A 220 -6.89 -20.00 -24.27
N ALA A 221 -7.69 -20.64 -23.40
CA ALA A 221 -9.10 -20.29 -23.25
C ALA A 221 -9.27 -18.87 -22.67
N PHE A 222 -8.41 -18.48 -21.72
CA PHE A 222 -8.41 -17.13 -21.15
C PHE A 222 -8.04 -16.08 -22.21
N GLU A 223 -6.99 -16.35 -22.98
CA GLU A 223 -6.54 -15.49 -24.08
C GLU A 223 -7.60 -15.33 -25.17
N ALA A 224 -8.26 -16.42 -25.57
CA ALA A 224 -9.36 -16.35 -26.54
C ALA A 224 -10.51 -15.46 -26.05
N ILE A 225 -10.85 -15.50 -24.75
CA ILE A 225 -11.88 -14.62 -24.18
C ILE A 225 -11.41 -13.15 -24.18
N LEU A 226 -10.12 -12.88 -23.97
CA LEU A 226 -9.58 -11.51 -24.07
C LEU A 226 -9.66 -10.96 -25.49
N ASP A 227 -9.49 -11.82 -26.51
CA ASP A 227 -9.57 -11.41 -27.91
C ASP A 227 -10.97 -11.01 -28.36
N GLU A 228 -12.01 -11.45 -27.65
CA GLU A 228 -13.40 -11.03 -27.88
C GLU A 228 -13.70 -9.59 -27.41
N LEU A 229 -12.83 -9.01 -26.57
CA LEU A 229 -13.02 -7.64 -26.09
C LEU A 229 -12.76 -6.65 -27.24
N ASP A 230 -13.57 -5.61 -27.39
CA ASP A 230 -13.32 -4.54 -28.35
C ASP A 230 -12.12 -3.67 -27.88
N PRO A 231 -11.02 -3.57 -28.66
CA PRO A 231 -9.81 -2.84 -28.26
C PRO A 231 -9.98 -1.33 -28.19
N SER A 232 -10.99 -0.78 -28.86
CA SER A 232 -11.24 0.66 -28.94
C SER A 232 -12.03 1.20 -27.73
N VAL A 233 -12.62 0.33 -26.91
CA VAL A 233 -13.38 0.74 -25.74
C VAL A 233 -12.49 1.49 -24.76
N ALA A 234 -12.79 2.77 -24.55
CA ALA A 234 -12.16 3.60 -23.54
C ALA A 234 -12.79 3.39 -22.16
N LEU A 235 -12.04 3.71 -21.10
CA LEU A 235 -12.60 3.79 -19.75
C LEU A 235 -13.57 4.98 -19.69
N PRO A 236 -14.83 4.78 -19.25
CA PRO A 236 -15.75 5.88 -19.01
C PRO A 236 -15.17 6.93 -18.06
N GLY A 237 -15.39 8.21 -18.33
CA GLY A 237 -14.78 9.31 -17.56
C GLY A 237 -15.17 9.29 -16.07
N ASP A 238 -16.39 8.90 -15.75
CA ASP A 238 -16.90 8.71 -14.38
C ASP A 238 -16.29 7.50 -13.65
N ALA A 239 -15.63 6.60 -14.39
CA ALA A 239 -14.91 5.46 -13.84
C ALA A 239 -13.42 5.75 -13.55
N ILE A 240 -12.89 6.89 -14.02
CA ILE A 240 -11.51 7.31 -13.75
C ILE A 240 -11.36 7.58 -12.25
N GLY A 241 -10.31 7.02 -11.66
CA GLY A 241 -10.02 7.24 -10.23
C GLY A 241 -10.96 6.54 -9.26
N LEU A 242 -11.86 5.66 -9.73
CA LEU A 242 -12.70 4.86 -8.83
C LEU A 242 -11.83 4.09 -7.83
N PRO A 243 -12.16 4.10 -6.52
CA PRO A 243 -11.35 3.41 -5.55
C PRO A 243 -11.40 1.89 -5.76
N ARG A 244 -10.26 1.25 -5.50
CA ARG A 244 -10.03 -0.17 -5.78
C ARG A 244 -9.73 -0.94 -4.50
N GLY A 245 -9.98 -2.25 -4.52
CA GLY A 245 -9.77 -3.12 -3.37
C GLY A 245 -10.72 -2.81 -2.21
N HIS A 246 -10.35 -3.25 -1.01
CA HIS A 246 -11.18 -3.08 0.18
C HIS A 246 -11.34 -1.61 0.58
N GLN A 247 -12.56 -1.25 0.97
CA GLN A 247 -12.94 0.06 1.51
C GLN A 247 -13.58 -0.06 2.91
N HIS A 248 -13.44 -1.22 3.57
CA HIS A 248 -14.06 -1.49 4.87
C HIS A 248 -13.33 -0.78 6.01
N GLY A 249 -14.06 -0.59 7.11
CA GLY A 249 -13.65 0.14 8.31
C GLY A 249 -14.82 1.01 8.80
N PRO A 250 -14.73 1.62 9.99
CA PRO A 250 -13.69 1.44 10.99
C PRO A 250 -13.74 0.04 11.64
N ARG A 251 -12.63 -0.40 12.24
CA ARG A 251 -12.54 -1.65 13.00
C ARG A 251 -11.67 -1.42 14.24
N PRO A 252 -12.16 -1.73 15.46
CA PRO A 252 -11.37 -1.57 16.67
C PRO A 252 -10.03 -2.30 16.60
N VAL A 253 -8.98 -1.64 17.08
CA VAL A 253 -7.64 -2.24 17.16
C VAL A 253 -7.49 -2.92 18.51
N THR A 254 -7.18 -4.22 18.50
CA THR A 254 -6.83 -4.95 19.72
C THR A 254 -5.33 -4.82 19.97
N VAL A 255 -4.96 -4.51 21.21
CA VAL A 255 -3.57 -4.48 21.72
C VAL A 255 -3.42 -5.41 22.94
N PRO A 256 -2.19 -5.76 23.38
CA PRO A 256 -1.97 -6.55 24.59
C PRO A 256 -2.47 -5.88 25.87
N ASP A 257 -2.68 -6.67 26.92
CA ASP A 257 -2.96 -6.15 28.26
C ASP A 257 -1.77 -5.31 28.77
N GLY A 258 -2.07 -4.20 29.45
CA GLY A 258 -1.05 -3.28 29.98
C GLY A 258 -0.33 -2.44 28.92
N PHE A 259 -0.66 -2.58 27.63
CA PHE A 259 0.01 -1.87 26.53
C PHE A 259 0.02 -0.34 26.69
N TRP A 260 -1.06 0.19 27.27
CA TRP A 260 -1.28 1.62 27.47
C TRP A 260 -0.57 2.21 28.70
N ALA A 261 -0.05 1.37 29.61
CA ALA A 261 0.40 1.80 30.93
C ALA A 261 1.64 2.70 30.90
N ASP A 262 2.58 2.41 29.99
CA ASP A 262 3.81 3.17 29.84
C ASP A 262 4.28 3.13 28.38
N ARG A 263 4.38 4.31 27.77
CA ARG A 263 4.85 4.49 26.39
C ARG A 263 6.37 4.35 26.27
N ASP A 264 7.11 4.59 27.34
CA ASP A 264 8.57 4.69 27.35
C ASP A 264 9.25 3.49 28.01
N SER A 265 8.47 2.56 28.56
CA SER A 265 9.01 1.31 29.08
C SER A 265 9.73 0.52 27.96
N PRO A 266 11.00 0.14 28.19
CA PRO A 266 11.78 -0.66 27.25
C PRO A 266 11.40 -2.15 27.29
N GLU A 267 10.51 -2.56 28.20
CA GLU A 267 10.14 -3.95 28.36
C GLU A 267 9.49 -4.51 27.09
N LEU A 268 9.94 -5.70 26.70
CA LEU A 268 9.35 -6.43 25.59
C LEU A 268 7.89 -6.74 25.89
N LEU A 269 7.08 -6.61 24.85
CA LEU A 269 5.70 -7.07 24.88
C LEU A 269 5.77 -8.61 25.00
N GLY A 270 5.00 -9.21 25.91
CA GLY A 270 5.17 -10.62 26.30
C GLY A 270 5.25 -11.61 25.12
N VAL A 271 5.67 -12.85 25.38
CA VAL A 271 6.12 -13.93 24.45
C VAL A 271 5.46 -14.01 23.06
N GLY A 272 4.20 -13.60 22.88
CA GLY A 272 3.55 -13.52 21.57
C GLY A 272 4.10 -12.43 20.64
N ALA A 273 4.83 -11.43 21.16
CA ALA A 273 5.44 -10.37 20.36
C ALA A 273 6.61 -10.87 19.51
N ASP A 274 7.39 -11.82 20.00
CA ASP A 274 8.54 -12.42 19.29
C ASP A 274 8.14 -13.52 18.28
N SER A 275 6.84 -13.72 18.04
CA SER A 275 6.36 -14.69 17.06
C SER A 275 6.75 -14.27 15.64
N TYR A 276 7.30 -15.18 14.82
CA TYR A 276 7.58 -14.95 13.40
C TYR A 276 6.41 -14.41 12.56
N THR A 277 5.19 -14.43 13.09
CA THR A 277 3.97 -13.95 12.43
C THR A 277 3.37 -12.69 13.05
N SER A 278 3.98 -12.15 14.12
CA SER A 278 3.52 -10.96 14.84
C SER A 278 3.76 -9.68 14.05
N GLY A 279 4.68 -9.67 13.08
CA GLY A 279 5.02 -8.48 12.30
C GLY A 279 5.67 -7.37 13.15
N GLY A 280 6.30 -7.74 14.26
CA GLY A 280 7.17 -6.91 15.10
C GLY A 280 8.54 -7.56 15.23
#